data_AF-A0A7X0J2Y8-F1
#
_entry.id   AF-A0A7X0J2Y8-F1
#
_cell.length_a   1.000
_cell.length_b   1.000
_cell.length_c   1.000
_cell.angle_alpha   90.00
_cell.angle_beta   90.00
_cell.angle_gamma   90.00
#
_symmetry.space_group_name_H-M   'P 1'
#
loop_
_entity.id
_entity.type
_entity.pdbx_description
1 polymer ?
#
loop_
_entity_poly.entity_id
_entity_poly.type
_entity_poly.pdbx_seq_one_letter_code
_entity_poly.pdbx_strand_id
1 'polypeptide(L)'
;MDNFEEIKPELQEDAEVDALWITEDIRSYIYQAAKWTKFLSIIGFVLTFMCIFTAISAGAIFDALNAASPGNPILKLGPNVLMVIYLLFALLQFYPSFLLFKFSSSANKAVLFADQASLSVAMSSIKSFFKFWGVLTIVLIASYIAMLFMVVAFAGH
;
A
#
# COMPACT_ATOMS: atom_id res chain seq x y z
N MET A 1 66.77 -30.03 3.66
CA MET A 1 66.35 -28.61 3.53
C MET A 1 65.08 -28.69 2.72
N ASP A 2 63.98 -29.05 3.37
CA ASP A 2 62.71 -29.22 2.68
C ASP A 2 61.86 -28.00 2.92
N ASN A 3 61.42 -27.48 1.78
CA ASN A 3 60.77 -26.22 1.55
C ASN A 3 59.49 -26.11 2.40
N PHE A 4 59.54 -25.31 3.45
CA PHE A 4 58.34 -24.81 4.10
C PHE A 4 57.74 -23.76 3.15
N GLU A 5 56.88 -24.20 2.24
CA GLU A 5 55.96 -23.29 1.55
C GLU A 5 55.15 -22.58 2.63
N GLU A 6 55.53 -21.31 2.83
CA GLU A 6 54.82 -20.35 3.65
C GLU A 6 53.43 -20.18 3.05
N ILE A 7 52.46 -20.93 3.58
CA ILE A 7 51.04 -20.76 3.25
C ILE A 7 50.63 -19.41 3.83
N LYS A 8 50.85 -18.35 3.07
CA LYS A 8 50.29 -17.03 3.35
C LYS A 8 48.78 -17.18 3.24
N PRO A 9 48.01 -16.81 4.27
CA PRO A 9 46.57 -16.70 4.10
C PRO A 9 46.33 -15.66 3.00
N GLU A 10 45.80 -16.07 1.86
CA GLU A 10 45.13 -15.16 0.95
C GLU A 10 43.99 -14.53 1.76
N LEU A 11 44.26 -13.32 2.27
CA LEU A 11 43.22 -12.39 2.67
C LEU A 11 42.40 -12.18 1.39
N GLN A 12 41.29 -12.89 1.28
CA GLN A 12 40.28 -12.60 0.27
C GLN A 12 39.88 -11.16 0.50
N GLU A 13 40.38 -10.28 -0.37
CA GLU A 13 40.04 -8.86 -0.43
C GLU A 13 38.52 -8.79 -0.31
N ASP A 14 38.06 -8.37 0.87
CA ASP A 14 36.66 -8.35 1.23
C ASP A 14 35.98 -7.57 0.12
N ALA A 15 35.18 -8.24 -0.71
CA ALA A 15 34.39 -7.55 -1.73
C ALA A 15 33.69 -6.42 -0.98
N GLU A 16 34.03 -5.17 -1.28
CA GLU A 16 33.43 -3.99 -0.68
C GLU A 16 31.94 -4.04 -1.03
N VAL A 17 31.19 -4.80 -0.24
CA VAL A 17 29.76 -4.63 -0.12
C VAL A 17 29.68 -3.26 0.50
N ASP A 18 29.32 -2.27 -0.31
CA ASP A 18 29.07 -0.90 0.10
C ASP A 18 27.87 -0.96 1.07
N ALA A 19 28.16 -1.36 2.30
CA ALA A 19 27.21 -1.90 3.25
C ALA A 19 26.63 -0.70 3.99
N LEU A 20 25.37 -0.41 3.69
CA LEU A 20 24.65 0.63 4.40
C LEU A 20 24.42 0.21 5.85
N TRP A 21 25.11 0.86 6.78
CA TRP A 21 25.03 0.60 8.20
C TRP A 21 23.83 1.36 8.81
N ILE A 22 23.04 0.64 9.62
CA ILE A 22 21.87 1.22 10.28
C ILE A 22 22.32 1.83 11.61
N THR A 23 22.29 3.17 11.70
CA THR A 23 22.55 3.90 12.94
C THR A 23 21.39 3.75 13.94
N GLU A 24 21.64 4.08 15.20
CA GLU A 24 20.58 4.09 16.22
C GLU A 24 19.44 5.08 15.89
N ASP A 25 19.76 6.21 15.25
CA ASP A 25 18.77 7.18 14.79
C ASP A 25 17.85 6.57 13.72
N ILE A 26 18.42 5.89 12.73
CA ILE A 26 17.65 5.21 11.68
C ILE A 26 16.78 4.12 12.29
N ARG A 27 17.31 3.36 13.26
CA ARG A 27 16.55 2.34 14.00
C ARG A 27 15.35 2.97 14.73
N SER A 28 15.55 4.11 15.38
CA SER A 28 14.47 4.88 16.03
C SER A 28 13.41 5.35 15.03
N TYR A 29 13.80 5.87 13.86
CA TYR A 29 12.86 6.29 12.83
C TYR A 29 12.04 5.13 12.27
N ILE A 30 12.68 4.00 11.97
CA ILE A 30 11.99 2.79 11.50
C ILE A 30 10.99 2.31 12.55
N TYR A 31 11.37 2.35 13.84
CA TYR A 31 10.48 1.96 14.92
C TYR A 31 9.26 2.89 15.06
N GLN A 32 9.48 4.20 14.99
CA GLN A 32 8.39 5.18 15.02
C GLN A 32 7.47 5.03 13.80
N ALA A 33 8.03 4.87 12.60
CA ALA A 33 7.27 4.58 11.39
C ALA A 33 6.47 3.28 11.53
N ALA A 34 7.06 2.23 12.11
CA ALA A 34 6.38 0.96 12.35
C ALA A 34 5.16 1.13 13.27
N LYS A 35 5.23 1.99 14.30
CA LYS A 35 4.08 2.29 15.17
C LYS A 35 2.95 3.01 14.42
N TRP A 36 3.28 4.07 13.68
CA TRP A 36 2.30 4.84 12.91
C TRP A 36 1.63 4.01 11.81
N THR A 37 2.41 3.22 11.08
CA THR A 37 1.89 2.33 10.04
C THR A 37 1.03 1.21 10.62
N LYS A 38 1.32 0.72 11.84
CA LYS A 38 0.43 -0.20 12.56
C LYS A 38 -0.93 0.44 12.81
N PHE A 39 -0.92 1.63 13.37
CA PHE A 39 -2.15 2.39 13.66
C PHE A 39 -2.96 2.64 12.38
N LEU A 40 -2.32 3.10 11.31
CA LEU A 40 -2.97 3.31 10.01
C LEU A 40 -3.52 2.01 9.42
N SER A 41 -2.81 0.89 9.55
CA SER A 41 -3.29 -0.40 9.06
C SER A 41 -4.58 -0.85 9.77
N ILE A 42 -4.68 -0.63 11.08
CA ILE A 42 -5.88 -0.96 11.86
C ILE A 42 -7.05 -0.09 11.40
N ILE A 43 -6.85 1.22 11.26
CA ILE A 43 -7.88 2.13 10.73
C ILE A 43 -8.31 1.70 9.33
N GLY A 44 -7.36 1.41 8.44
CA GLY A 44 -7.66 1.00 7.07
C GLY A 44 -8.46 -0.31 7.00
N PHE A 45 -8.19 -1.27 7.89
CA PHE A 45 -9.02 -2.46 8.03
C PHE A 45 -10.42 -2.15 8.54
N VAL A 46 -10.56 -1.29 9.57
CA VAL A 46 -11.88 -0.85 10.06
C VAL A 46 -12.69 -0.20 8.94
N LEU A 47 -12.07 0.72 8.18
CA LEU A 47 -12.72 1.36 7.03
C LEU A 47 -13.10 0.35 5.94
N THR A 48 -12.28 -0.67 5.72
CA THR A 48 -12.61 -1.77 4.80
C THR A 48 -13.87 -2.52 5.26
N PHE A 49 -13.96 -2.89 6.54
CA PHE A 49 -15.14 -3.56 7.09
C PHE A 49 -16.39 -2.67 7.04
N MET A 50 -16.24 -1.37 7.32
CA MET A 50 -17.33 -0.41 7.15
C MET A 50 -17.79 -0.35 5.68
N CYS A 51 -16.86 -0.37 4.73
CA CYS A 51 -17.19 -0.37 3.31
C CYS A 51 -17.95 -1.64 2.88
N ILE A 52 -17.54 -2.81 3.40
CA ILE A 52 -18.27 -4.06 3.18
C ILE A 52 -19.69 -3.98 3.76
N PHE A 53 -19.84 -3.41 4.95
CA PHE A 53 -21.15 -3.21 5.57
C PHE A 53 -22.05 -2.29 4.73
N THR A 54 -21.48 -1.21 4.15
CA THR A 54 -22.21 -0.35 3.21
C THR A 54 -22.58 -1.10 1.92
N ALA A 55 -21.74 -2.01 1.43
CA ALA A 55 -22.03 -2.79 0.24
C ALA A 55 -23.23 -3.73 0.45
N ILE A 56 -23.30 -4.40 1.61
CA ILE A 56 -24.44 -5.27 1.96
C ILE A 56 -25.72 -4.44 2.13
N SER A 57 -25.58 -3.21 2.62
CA SER A 57 -26.68 -2.25 2.79
C SER A 57 -27.05 -1.49 1.50
N ALA A 58 -26.50 -1.87 0.34
CA ALA A 58 -26.66 -1.12 -0.91
C ALA A 58 -28.13 -0.93 -1.34
N GLY A 59 -29.00 -1.91 -1.08
CA GLY A 59 -30.44 -1.79 -1.39
C GLY A 59 -31.12 -0.67 -0.60
N ALA A 60 -30.93 -0.63 0.72
CA ALA A 60 -31.49 0.41 1.57
C ALA A 60 -30.92 1.80 1.23
N ILE A 61 -29.62 1.87 0.91
CA ILE A 61 -28.96 3.11 0.48
C ILE A 61 -29.53 3.57 -0.87
N PHE A 62 -29.78 2.64 -1.79
CA PHE A 62 -30.36 2.94 -3.10
C PHE A 62 -31.76 3.54 -2.97
N ASP A 63 -32.63 2.93 -2.16
CA ASP A 63 -34.00 3.43 -1.93
C ASP A 63 -33.99 4.81 -1.27
N ALA A 64 -33.13 5.00 -0.26
CA ALA A 64 -32.97 6.30 0.40
C ALA A 64 -32.45 7.38 -0.56
N LEU A 65 -31.49 7.05 -1.43
CA LEU A 65 -30.94 7.96 -2.42
C LEU A 65 -31.96 8.31 -3.51
N ASN A 66 -32.78 7.35 -3.93
CA ASN A 66 -33.85 7.58 -4.90
C ASN A 66 -34.94 8.51 -4.33
N ALA A 67 -35.27 8.36 -3.05
CA ALA A 67 -36.22 9.25 -2.38
C ALA A 67 -35.65 10.67 -2.19
N ALA A 68 -34.37 10.80 -1.87
CA ALA A 68 -33.74 12.09 -1.59
C ALA A 68 -33.31 12.86 -2.85
N SER A 69 -32.88 12.16 -3.90
CA SER A 69 -32.41 12.74 -5.16
C SER A 69 -32.88 11.92 -6.36
N PRO A 70 -34.18 12.05 -6.73
CA PRO A 70 -34.73 11.38 -7.89
C PRO A 70 -33.97 11.80 -9.15
N GLY A 71 -33.45 10.82 -9.91
CA GLY A 71 -32.75 11.06 -11.17
C GLY A 71 -31.22 11.17 -11.08
N ASN A 72 -30.61 10.91 -9.91
CA ASN A 72 -29.16 10.80 -9.80
C ASN A 72 -28.62 9.74 -10.79
N PRO A 73 -27.58 10.05 -11.61
CA PRO A 73 -27.01 9.12 -12.59
C PRO A 73 -26.56 7.79 -11.97
N ILE A 74 -26.14 7.80 -10.71
CA ILE A 74 -25.72 6.61 -9.94
C ILE A 74 -26.88 5.63 -9.77
N LEU A 75 -28.13 6.13 -9.69
CA LEU A 75 -29.31 5.28 -9.56
C LEU A 75 -29.62 4.47 -10.84
N LYS A 76 -29.12 4.92 -12.01
CA LYS A 76 -29.29 4.18 -13.28
C LYS A 76 -28.49 2.87 -13.32
N LEU A 77 -27.48 2.74 -12.46
CA LEU A 77 -26.66 1.53 -12.36
C LEU A 77 -27.38 0.40 -11.60
N GLY A 78 -28.39 0.73 -10.80
CA GLY A 78 -29.11 -0.21 -9.96
C GLY A 78 -28.33 -0.66 -8.71
N PRO A 79 -29.02 -1.24 -7.71
CA PRO A 79 -28.43 -1.57 -6.41
C PRO A 79 -27.36 -2.66 -6.48
N ASN A 80 -27.50 -3.64 -7.39
CA ASN A 80 -26.55 -4.74 -7.53
C ASN A 80 -25.18 -4.26 -8.03
N VAL A 81 -25.16 -3.32 -8.97
CA VAL A 81 -23.90 -2.76 -9.50
C VAL A 81 -23.20 -1.93 -8.43
N LEU A 82 -23.95 -1.16 -7.64
CA LEU A 82 -23.40 -0.40 -6.52
C LEU A 82 -22.75 -1.33 -5.48
N MET A 83 -23.41 -2.41 -5.11
CA MET A 83 -22.84 -3.41 -4.20
C MET A 83 -21.49 -3.93 -4.71
N VAL A 84 -21.41 -4.34 -5.98
CA VAL A 84 -20.17 -4.84 -6.58
C VAL A 84 -19.07 -3.78 -6.57
N ILE A 85 -19.40 -2.53 -6.92
CA ILE A 85 -18.45 -1.41 -6.90
C ILE A 85 -17.90 -1.19 -5.48
N TYR A 86 -18.77 -1.12 -4.46
CA TYR A 86 -18.32 -0.95 -3.07
C TYR A 86 -17.45 -2.11 -2.59
N LEU A 87 -17.74 -3.36 -2.99
CA LEU A 87 -16.88 -4.51 -2.67
C LEU A 87 -15.51 -4.42 -3.34
N LEU A 88 -15.45 -3.97 -4.60
CA LEU A 88 -14.17 -3.72 -5.28
C LEU A 88 -13.37 -2.62 -4.59
N PHE A 89 -14.03 -1.53 -4.17
CA PHE A 89 -13.39 -0.48 -3.39
C PHE A 89 -12.87 -0.98 -2.04
N ALA A 90 -13.64 -1.84 -1.35
CA ALA A 90 -13.19 -2.46 -0.12
C ALA A 90 -11.92 -3.31 -0.34
N LEU A 91 -11.89 -4.13 -1.39
CA LEU A 91 -10.70 -4.91 -1.76
C LEU A 91 -9.50 -4.01 -2.10
N LEU A 92 -9.75 -2.94 -2.85
CA LEU A 92 -8.73 -1.97 -3.22
C LEU A 92 -8.11 -1.29 -1.99
N GLN A 93 -8.92 -0.93 -0.98
CA GLN A 93 -8.46 -0.31 0.26
C GLN A 93 -7.84 -1.31 1.25
N PHE A 94 -8.24 -2.57 1.19
CA PHE A 94 -7.70 -3.63 2.02
C PHE A 94 -6.21 -3.88 1.75
N TYR A 95 -5.83 -3.94 0.46
CA TYR A 95 -4.46 -4.23 0.04
C TYR A 95 -3.39 -3.28 0.62
N PRO A 96 -3.50 -1.94 0.51
CA PRO A 96 -2.53 -1.03 1.10
C PRO A 96 -2.50 -1.14 2.63
N SER A 97 -3.65 -1.36 3.27
CA SER A 97 -3.75 -1.56 4.72
C SER A 97 -2.96 -2.80 5.17
N PHE A 98 -3.07 -3.89 4.40
CA PHE A 98 -2.29 -5.11 4.60
C PHE A 98 -0.78 -4.90 4.44
N LEU A 99 -0.35 -4.12 3.44
CA LEU A 99 1.07 -3.81 3.25
C LEU A 99 1.65 -2.98 4.41
N LEU A 100 0.90 -2.01 4.94
CA LEU A 100 1.29 -1.24 6.12
C LEU A 100 1.42 -2.13 7.37
N PHE A 101 0.50 -3.07 7.54
CA PHE A 101 0.58 -4.05 8.63
C PHE A 101 1.83 -4.93 8.50
N LYS A 102 2.12 -5.44 7.30
CA LYS A 102 3.31 -6.26 7.02
C LYS A 102 4.61 -5.50 7.25
N PHE A 103 4.67 -4.23 6.81
CA PHE A 103 5.79 -3.33 7.10
C PHE A 103 5.97 -3.18 8.62
N SER A 104 4.92 -2.80 9.35
CA SER A 104 4.99 -2.61 10.79
C SER A 104 5.50 -3.85 11.54
N SER A 105 4.97 -5.03 11.21
CA SER A 105 5.37 -6.29 11.86
C SER A 105 6.84 -6.63 11.60
N SER A 106 7.28 -6.49 10.34
CA SER A 106 8.66 -6.82 9.94
C SER A 106 9.67 -5.77 10.42
N ALA A 107 9.30 -4.48 10.38
CA ALA A 107 10.12 -3.38 10.85
C ALA A 107 10.37 -3.45 12.36
N ASN A 108 9.34 -3.78 13.16
CA ASN A 108 9.52 -4.00 14.59
C ASN A 108 10.47 -5.15 14.88
N LYS A 109 10.37 -6.28 14.15
CA LYS A 109 11.29 -7.41 14.31
C LYS A 109 12.73 -7.03 13.94
N ALA A 110 12.91 -6.34 12.82
CA ALA A 110 14.22 -5.86 12.37
C ALA A 110 14.88 -4.96 13.43
N VAL A 111 14.12 -4.03 14.00
CA VAL A 111 14.61 -3.09 15.03
C VAL A 111 14.85 -3.78 16.38
N LEU A 112 14.07 -4.77 16.78
CA LEU A 112 14.26 -5.43 18.08
C LEU A 112 15.37 -6.48 18.07
N PHE A 113 15.52 -7.21 16.96
CA PHE A 113 16.43 -8.34 16.86
C PHE A 113 17.65 -8.09 15.97
N ALA A 114 17.81 -6.87 15.45
CA ALA A 114 18.86 -6.53 14.48
C ALA A 114 18.88 -7.48 13.27
N ASP A 115 17.70 -7.98 12.87
CA ASP A 115 17.57 -8.97 11.80
C ASP A 115 17.47 -8.31 10.42
N GLN A 116 18.51 -8.50 9.61
CA GLN A 116 18.62 -7.94 8.27
C GLN A 116 17.56 -8.51 7.31
N ALA A 117 17.15 -9.78 7.49
CA ALA A 117 16.12 -10.39 6.66
C ALA A 117 14.77 -9.70 6.87
N SER A 118 14.37 -9.47 8.14
CA SER A 118 13.17 -8.72 8.49
C SER A 118 13.21 -7.28 7.96
N LEU A 119 14.38 -6.64 7.96
CA LEU A 119 14.53 -5.28 7.42
C LEU A 119 14.26 -5.25 5.91
N SER A 120 14.81 -6.22 5.16
CA SER A 120 14.56 -6.36 3.72
C SER A 120 13.06 -6.56 3.43
N VAL A 121 12.38 -7.41 4.22
CA VAL A 121 10.92 -7.62 4.09
C VAL A 121 10.12 -6.36 4.40
N ALA A 122 10.53 -5.60 5.43
CA ALA A 122 9.91 -4.32 5.75
C ALA A 122 10.04 -3.35 4.57
N MET A 123 11.26 -3.12 4.09
CA MET A 123 11.53 -2.20 2.98
C MET A 123 10.85 -2.64 1.68
N SER A 124 10.77 -3.94 1.41
CA SER A 124 9.98 -4.44 0.28
C SER A 124 8.49 -4.15 0.42
N SER A 125 7.93 -4.20 1.63
CA SER A 125 6.50 -3.97 1.86
C SER A 125 6.12 -2.50 1.66
N ILE A 126 6.96 -1.58 2.16
CA ILE A 126 6.72 -0.14 1.96
C ILE A 126 6.94 0.28 0.50
N LYS A 127 7.92 -0.34 -0.19
CA LYS A 127 8.09 -0.18 -1.65
C LYS A 127 6.81 -0.56 -2.40
N SER A 128 6.23 -1.72 -2.11
CA SER A 128 4.99 -2.16 -2.74
C SER A 128 3.81 -1.22 -2.44
N PHE A 129 3.76 -0.66 -1.24
CA PHE A 129 2.73 0.32 -0.85
C PHE A 129 2.81 1.59 -1.71
N PHE A 130 4.00 2.17 -1.87
CA PHE A 130 4.19 3.34 -2.72
C PHE A 130 3.96 3.05 -4.20
N LYS A 131 4.37 1.86 -4.69
CA LYS A 131 4.08 1.45 -6.06
C LYS A 131 2.57 1.35 -6.31
N PHE A 132 1.82 0.77 -5.38
CA PHE A 132 0.37 0.64 -5.49
C PHE A 132 -0.31 2.01 -5.61
N TRP A 133 -0.02 2.93 -4.67
CA TRP A 133 -0.58 4.28 -4.72
C TRP A 133 -0.09 5.08 -5.93
N GLY A 134 1.18 4.95 -6.30
CA GLY A 134 1.73 5.63 -7.48
C GLY A 134 1.03 5.22 -8.77
N VAL A 135 0.84 3.92 -9.00
CA VAL A 135 0.10 3.42 -10.17
C VAL A 135 -1.36 3.86 -10.12
N LEU A 136 -2.01 3.77 -8.96
CA LEU A 136 -3.39 4.23 -8.79
C LEU A 136 -3.54 5.72 -9.13
N THR A 137 -2.62 6.56 -8.65
CA THR A 137 -2.61 8.00 -8.94
C THR A 137 -2.40 8.29 -10.43
N ILE A 138 -1.51 7.57 -11.11
CA ILE A 138 -1.32 7.72 -12.57
C ILE A 138 -2.62 7.40 -13.32
N VAL A 139 -3.30 6.31 -12.96
CA VAL A 139 -4.60 5.93 -13.57
C VAL A 139 -5.64 7.01 -13.35
N LEU A 140 -5.72 7.57 -12.13
CA LEU A 140 -6.66 8.65 -11.81
C LEU A 140 -6.37 9.92 -12.62
N ILE A 141 -5.11 10.33 -12.73
CA ILE A 141 -4.72 11.50 -13.54
C ILE A 141 -5.08 11.28 -15.01
N ALA A 142 -4.76 10.11 -15.57
CA ALA A 142 -5.11 9.78 -16.96
C ALA A 142 -6.62 9.82 -17.20
N SER A 143 -7.42 9.30 -16.26
CA SER A 143 -8.88 9.33 -16.34
C SER A 143 -9.44 10.76 -16.29
N TYR A 144 -8.86 11.63 -15.45
CA TYR A 144 -9.24 13.04 -15.36
C TYR A 144 -8.93 13.80 -16.65
N ILE A 145 -7.75 13.58 -17.22
CA ILE A 145 -7.36 14.20 -18.50
C ILE A 145 -8.29 13.74 -19.62
N ALA A 146 -8.60 12.44 -19.71
CA ALA A 146 -9.54 11.90 -20.69
C ALA A 146 -10.94 12.53 -20.54
N MET A 147 -11.41 12.71 -19.31
CA MET A 147 -12.69 13.38 -19.03
C MET A 147 -12.70 14.83 -19.50
N LEU A 148 -11.61 15.58 -19.29
CA LEU A 148 -11.48 16.95 -19.77
C LEU A 148 -11.58 17.04 -21.30
N PHE A 149 -10.89 16.14 -22.03
CA PHE A 149 -10.99 16.10 -23.49
C PHE A 149 -12.42 15.81 -23.96
N MET A 150 -13.12 14.88 -23.31
CA MET A 150 -14.53 14.62 -23.63
C MET A 150 -15.39 15.87 -23.41
N VAL A 151 -15.28 16.53 -22.25
CA VAL A 151 -16.08 17.73 -21.95
C VAL A 151 -15.84 18.83 -22.98
N VAL A 152 -14.59 19.09 -23.38
CA VAL A 152 -14.27 20.10 -24.40
C VAL A 152 -14.83 19.72 -25.77
N ALA A 153 -14.75 18.44 -26.16
CA ALA A 153 -15.29 17.97 -27.43
C ALA A 153 -16.82 18.06 -27.49
N PHE A 154 -17.53 17.78 -26.39
CA PHE A 154 -18.98 17.88 -26.32
C PHE A 154 -19.49 19.31 -26.11
N ALA A 155 -18.72 20.21 -25.49
CA ALA A 155 -19.09 21.62 -25.32
C ALA A 155 -18.88 22.46 -26.59
N GLY A 156 -18.12 21.97 -27.56
CA GLY A 156 -17.91 22.59 -28.87
C GLY A 156 -18.95 22.23 -29.94
N HIS A 157 -19.95 21.42 -29.60
CA HIS A 157 -21.10 21.03 -30.43
C HIS A 157 -22.39 21.65 -29.88
#